data_AF-A0A653NJF9-F1
#
_entry.id   AF-A0A653NJF9-F1
#
_cell.length_a   1.000
_cell.length_b   1.000
_cell.length_c   1.000
_cell.angle_alpha   90.00
_cell.angle_beta   90.00
_cell.angle_gamma   90.00
#
_symmetry.space_group_name_H-M   'P 1'
#
loop_
_entity.id
_entity.type
_entity.pdbx_description
1 polymer ?
#
loop_
_entity_poly.entity_id
_entity_poly.type
_entity_poly.pdbx_seq_one_letter_code
_entity_poly.pdbx_strand_id
1 'polypeptide(L)'
;MQITYLCAKHEDWIYSNPEQALHFMARDEMQGTLLLHCGQYTDAIPYLGCAFDIAVILLEVDGGENEAMKSKVKGLAGLLEETYYHLKLPVYRNAILDRANSVLQATESALLTAFLLKSVHP
;
A
#
# COMPACT_ATOMS: atom_id res chain seq x y z
N MET A 1 14.33 -0.52 8.68
CA MET A 1 13.18 -0.06 9.50
C MET A 1 11.94 -0.60 8.84
N GLN A 2 11.03 -1.20 9.60
CA GLN A 2 9.73 -1.63 9.08
C GLN A 2 8.68 -0.58 9.46
N ILE A 3 7.96 -0.07 8.47
CA ILE A 3 6.90 0.92 8.68
C ILE A 3 5.55 0.26 8.45
N THR A 4 4.65 0.43 9.40
CA THR A 4 3.24 0.06 9.32
C THR A 4 2.43 1.21 9.90
N TYR A 5 1.26 1.46 9.33
CA TYR A 5 0.40 2.60 9.68
C TYR A 5 -0.90 2.13 10.31
N LEU A 6 -1.40 0.97 9.91
CA LEU A 6 -2.49 0.30 10.59
C LEU A 6 -2.00 -0.45 11.83
N CYS A 7 -2.89 -0.58 12.80
CA CYS A 7 -2.70 -1.51 13.91
C CYS A 7 -3.31 -2.86 13.56
N ALA A 8 -2.81 -3.93 14.17
CA ALA A 8 -3.25 -5.31 13.91
C ALA A 8 -4.77 -5.49 13.90
N LYS A 9 -5.50 -4.81 14.80
CA LYS A 9 -6.96 -4.88 14.84
C LYS A 9 -7.63 -4.35 13.57
N HIS A 10 -7.10 -3.28 12.98
CA HIS A 10 -7.64 -2.75 11.72
C HIS A 10 -7.25 -3.62 10.53
N GLU A 11 -6.05 -4.20 10.55
CA GLU A 11 -5.62 -5.19 9.54
C GLU A 11 -6.56 -6.40 9.52
N ASP A 12 -6.82 -7.02 10.68
CA ASP A 12 -7.75 -8.15 10.83
C ASP A 12 -9.16 -7.83 10.29
N TRP A 13 -9.63 -6.61 10.54
CA TRP A 13 -10.94 -6.17 10.06
C TRP A 13 -10.99 -6.07 8.54
N ILE A 14 -9.92 -5.61 7.88
CA ILE A 14 -9.84 -5.48 6.41
C ILE A 14 -9.91 -6.86 5.75
N TYR A 15 -9.16 -7.84 6.25
CA TYR A 15 -9.24 -9.22 5.72
C TYR A 15 -10.65 -9.80 5.80
N SER A 16 -11.44 -9.35 6.78
CA SER A 16 -12.84 -9.77 6.95
C SER A 16 -13.84 -8.92 6.14
N ASN A 17 -13.44 -7.74 5.64
CA ASN A 17 -14.32 -6.74 5.00
C ASN A 17 -13.64 -6.02 3.81
N PRO A 18 -13.13 -6.75 2.80
CA PRO A 18 -12.29 -6.16 1.74
C PRO A 18 -13.05 -5.17 0.84
N GLU A 19 -14.33 -5.42 0.55
CA GLU A 19 -15.15 -4.50 -0.25
C GLU A 19 -15.37 -3.16 0.44
N GLN A 20 -15.67 -3.19 1.74
CA GLN A 20 -15.83 -1.98 2.53
C GLN A 20 -14.50 -1.23 2.67
N ALA A 21 -13.39 -1.96 2.81
CA ALA A 21 -12.05 -1.38 2.91
C ALA A 21 -11.66 -0.54 1.70
N LEU A 22 -12.13 -0.87 0.48
CA LEU A 22 -11.93 -0.03 -0.72
C LEU A 22 -12.43 1.40 -0.52
N HIS A 23 -13.58 1.57 0.12
CA HIS A 23 -14.14 2.90 0.38
C HIS A 23 -13.31 3.69 1.39
N PHE A 24 -12.80 3.03 2.44
CA PHE A 24 -11.91 3.64 3.42
C PHE A 24 -10.57 4.05 2.79
N MET A 25 -9.99 3.19 1.95
CA MET A 25 -8.77 3.48 1.20
C MET A 25 -8.95 4.73 0.32
N ALA A 26 -10.01 4.78 -0.48
CA ALA A 26 -10.26 5.91 -1.39
C ALA A 26 -10.48 7.23 -0.64
N ARG A 27 -11.21 7.18 0.49
CA ARG A 27 -11.41 8.34 1.37
C ARG A 27 -10.09 8.85 1.93
N ASP A 28 -9.27 7.95 2.47
CA ASP A 28 -8.03 8.31 3.14
C ASP A 28 -6.97 8.79 2.13
N GLU A 29 -6.91 8.19 0.93
CA GLU A 29 -6.10 8.70 -0.19
C GLU A 29 -6.48 10.15 -0.53
N MET A 30 -7.78 10.43 -0.69
CA MET A 30 -8.26 11.78 -1.02
C MET A 30 -7.89 12.79 0.06
N GLN A 31 -8.16 12.46 1.33
CA GLN A 31 -7.87 13.36 2.46
C GLN A 31 -6.36 13.59 2.61
N GLY A 32 -5.55 12.54 2.52
CA GLY A 32 -4.09 12.63 2.60
C GLY A 32 -3.49 13.45 1.47
N THR A 33 -3.98 13.26 0.25
CA THR A 33 -3.54 14.03 -0.94
C THR A 33 -3.87 15.51 -0.79
N LEU A 34 -5.06 15.85 -0.27
CA LEU A 34 -5.44 17.23 0.00
C LEU A 34 -4.49 17.88 1.02
N LEU A 35 -4.20 17.18 2.12
CA LEU A 35 -3.29 17.68 3.17
C LEU A 35 -1.87 17.88 2.62
N LEU A 36 -1.38 16.95 1.81
CA LEU A 36 -0.08 17.06 1.12
C LEU A 36 -0.03 18.32 0.25
N HIS A 37 -1.03 18.56 -0.59
CA HIS A 37 -1.09 19.75 -1.44
C HIS A 37 -1.24 21.06 -0.65
N CYS A 38 -1.85 21.02 0.54
CA CYS A 38 -1.91 22.15 1.46
C CYS A 38 -0.61 22.36 2.27
N GLY A 39 0.42 21.53 2.08
CA GLY A 39 1.68 21.59 2.83
C GLY A 39 1.57 21.08 4.27
N GLN A 40 0.46 20.42 4.62
CA GLN A 40 0.22 19.82 5.93
C GLN A 40 0.81 18.39 5.96
N TYR A 41 2.13 18.30 5.73
CA TYR A 41 2.81 17.03 5.49
C TYR A 41 2.70 16.05 6.66
N THR A 42 2.84 16.52 7.90
CA THR A 42 2.72 15.66 9.09
C THR A 42 1.32 15.06 9.22
N ASP A 43 0.29 15.85 8.92
CA ASP A 43 -1.10 15.42 9.01
C ASP A 43 -1.49 14.51 7.85
N ALA A 44 -0.83 14.62 6.69
CA ALA A 44 -1.07 13.76 5.53
C ALA A 44 -0.64 12.30 5.77
N ILE A 45 0.44 12.08 6.53
CA ILE A 45 1.03 10.75 6.78
C ILE A 45 0.00 9.71 7.25
N PRO A 46 -0.78 9.92 8.32
CA PRO A 46 -1.71 8.90 8.80
C PRO A 46 -2.76 8.50 7.75
N TYR A 47 -3.26 9.44 6.94
CA TYR A 47 -4.23 9.13 5.90
C TYR A 47 -3.60 8.37 4.73
N LEU A 48 -2.48 8.86 4.19
CA LEU A 48 -1.78 8.19 3.09
C LEU A 48 -1.23 6.83 3.50
N GLY A 49 -0.75 6.70 4.74
CA GLY A 49 -0.26 5.47 5.33
C GLY A 49 -1.34 4.42 5.50
N CYS A 50 -2.50 4.80 6.03
CA CYS A 50 -3.67 3.90 6.12
C CYS A 50 -4.12 3.44 4.74
N ALA A 51 -4.24 4.36 3.77
CA ALA A 51 -4.59 4.00 2.40
C ALA A 51 -3.58 3.01 1.80
N PHE A 52 -2.28 3.23 2.02
CA PHE A 52 -1.22 2.33 1.55
C PHE A 52 -1.35 0.93 2.13
N ASP A 53 -1.52 0.80 3.45
CA ASP A 53 -1.67 -0.51 4.10
C ASP A 53 -2.92 -1.24 3.65
N ILE A 54 -4.04 -0.54 3.47
CA ILE A 54 -5.27 -1.14 2.91
C ILE A 54 -5.00 -1.64 1.48
N ALA A 55 -4.36 -0.84 0.63
CA ALA A 55 -4.04 -1.25 -0.74
C ALA A 55 -3.16 -2.50 -0.80
N VAL A 56 -2.16 -2.59 0.09
CA VAL A 56 -1.30 -3.78 0.21
C VAL A 56 -2.12 -5.00 0.62
N ILE A 57 -2.95 -4.90 1.66
CA ILE A 57 -3.79 -6.03 2.12
C ILE A 57 -4.77 -6.46 1.02
N LEU A 58 -5.40 -5.52 0.32
CA LEU A 58 -6.34 -5.85 -0.76
C LEU A 58 -5.64 -6.55 -1.93
N LEU A 59 -4.42 -6.13 -2.27
CA LEU A 59 -3.59 -6.81 -3.26
C LEU A 59 -3.21 -8.24 -2.82
N GLU A 60 -2.92 -8.44 -1.53
CA GLU A 60 -2.68 -9.78 -1.00
C GLU A 60 -3.93 -10.66 -1.06
N VAL A 61 -5.11 -10.11 -0.72
CA VAL A 61 -6.40 -10.81 -0.76
C VAL A 61 -6.75 -11.26 -2.18
N ASP A 62 -6.38 -10.49 -3.21
CA ASP A 62 -6.60 -10.86 -4.61
C ASP A 62 -5.52 -11.80 -5.19
N GLY A 63 -4.53 -12.21 -4.38
CA GLY A 63 -3.44 -13.07 -4.81
C GLY A 63 -2.32 -12.36 -5.58
N GLY A 64 -2.32 -11.03 -5.63
CA GLY A 64 -1.31 -10.23 -6.28
C GLY A 64 -1.51 -10.09 -7.79
N GLU A 65 -2.70 -10.36 -8.31
CA GLU A 65 -3.02 -10.32 -9.75
C GLU A 65 -3.51 -8.96 -10.22
N ASN A 66 -4.03 -8.13 -9.31
CA ASN A 66 -4.71 -6.89 -9.68
C ASN A 66 -3.74 -5.76 -10.03
N GLU A 67 -3.52 -5.53 -11.33
CA GLU A 67 -2.67 -4.45 -11.84
C GLU A 67 -3.12 -3.04 -11.42
N ALA A 68 -4.43 -2.82 -11.27
CA ALA A 68 -4.93 -1.54 -10.78
C ALA A 68 -4.54 -1.32 -9.31
N MET A 69 -4.58 -2.37 -8.49
CA MET A 69 -4.15 -2.31 -7.10
C MET A 69 -2.62 -2.17 -6.97
N LYS A 70 -1.84 -2.84 -7.83
CA LYS A 70 -0.38 -2.61 -7.92
C LYS A 70 -0.05 -1.15 -8.25
N SER A 71 -0.77 -0.57 -9.22
CA SER A 71 -0.63 0.85 -9.57
C SER A 71 -1.00 1.75 -8.38
N LYS A 72 -2.05 1.38 -7.63
CA LYS A 72 -2.48 2.09 -6.42
C LYS A 72 -1.40 2.05 -5.32
N VAL A 73 -0.81 0.89 -5.05
CA VAL A 73 0.31 0.73 -4.10
C VAL A 73 1.49 1.62 -4.51
N LYS A 74 1.87 1.63 -5.80
CA LYS A 74 2.93 2.50 -6.33
C LYS A 74 2.61 3.99 -6.14
N GLY A 75 1.38 4.40 -6.47
CA GLY A 75 0.94 5.79 -6.34
C GLY A 75 0.95 6.28 -4.90
N LEU A 76 0.39 5.50 -3.97
CA LEU A 76 0.36 5.83 -2.55
C LEU A 76 1.76 5.88 -1.93
N ALA A 77 2.65 4.96 -2.33
CA ALA A 77 4.06 5.01 -1.93
C ALA A 77 4.75 6.28 -2.42
N GLY A 78 4.47 6.74 -3.65
CA GLY A 78 4.99 7.99 -4.18
C GLY A 78 4.51 9.22 -3.41
N LEU A 79 3.23 9.27 -3.03
CA LEU A 79 2.70 10.36 -2.19
C LEU A 79 3.36 10.38 -0.80
N LEU A 80 3.58 9.22 -0.18
CA LEU A 80 4.30 9.10 1.08
C LEU A 80 5.78 9.48 0.93
N GLU A 81 6.42 9.08 -0.16
CA GLU A 81 7.79 9.46 -0.48
C GLU A 81 7.94 10.99 -0.56
N GLU A 82 7.06 11.65 -1.31
CA GLU A 82 7.00 13.11 -1.43
C GLU A 82 6.77 13.78 -0.07
N THR A 83 5.84 13.25 0.71
CA THR A 83 5.54 13.73 2.07
C THR A 83 6.79 13.67 2.96
N TYR A 84 7.48 12.52 2.99
CA TYR A 84 8.70 12.36 3.78
C TYR A 84 9.88 13.18 3.26
N TYR A 85 9.95 13.42 1.96
CA TYR A 85 10.93 14.32 1.36
C TYR A 85 10.76 15.75 1.89
N HIS A 86 9.53 16.29 1.88
CA HIS A 86 9.25 17.63 2.40
C HIS A 86 9.57 17.77 3.89
N LEU A 87 9.36 16.71 4.68
CA LEU A 87 9.69 16.66 6.10
C LEU A 87 11.17 16.42 6.39
N LYS A 88 12.01 16.21 5.37
CA LYS A 88 13.44 15.88 5.51
C LYS A 88 13.66 14.61 6.34
N LEU A 89 12.84 13.59 6.11
CA LEU A 89 12.87 12.29 6.79
C LEU A 89 13.36 11.17 5.86
N PRO A 90 14.65 11.15 5.47
CA PRO A 90 15.16 10.24 4.43
C PRO A 90 15.06 8.75 4.82
N VAL A 91 15.15 8.42 6.12
CA VAL A 91 15.02 7.04 6.59
C VAL A 91 13.61 6.51 6.34
N TYR A 92 12.58 7.33 6.58
CA TYR A 92 11.18 6.98 6.33
C TYR A 92 10.87 6.93 4.84
N ARG A 93 11.40 7.89 4.07
CA ARG A 93 11.32 7.90 2.61
C ARG A 93 11.86 6.60 2.00
N ASN A 94 13.06 6.17 2.41
CA ASN A 94 13.64 4.94 1.88
C ASN A 94 12.83 3.72 2.33
N ALA A 95 12.39 3.68 3.59
CA ALA A 95 11.61 2.56 4.10
C ALA A 95 10.28 2.36 3.36
N ILE A 96 9.59 3.43 2.93
CA ILE A 96 8.34 3.28 2.16
C ILE A 96 8.59 2.77 0.75
N LEU A 97 9.66 3.23 0.09
CA LEU A 97 10.04 2.73 -1.22
C LEU A 97 10.47 1.27 -1.17
N ASP A 98 11.29 0.89 -0.18
CA ASP A 98 11.72 -0.49 0.03
C ASP A 98 10.52 -1.40 0.28
N ARG A 99 9.57 -0.96 1.11
CA ARG A 99 8.35 -1.73 1.41
C ARG A 99 7.48 -1.90 0.17
N ALA A 100 7.22 -0.83 -0.59
CA ALA A 100 6.44 -0.91 -1.82
C ALA A 100 7.07 -1.85 -2.85
N ASN A 101 8.39 -1.76 -3.06
CA ASN A 101 9.12 -2.66 -3.94
C ASN A 101 9.04 -4.12 -3.49
N SER A 102 9.19 -4.37 -2.19
CA SER A 102 9.11 -5.72 -1.63
C SER A 102 7.73 -6.35 -1.85
N VAL A 103 6.65 -5.59 -1.63
CA VAL A 103 5.27 -6.06 -1.91
C VAL A 103 5.10 -6.41 -3.38
N LEU A 104 5.50 -5.51 -4.28
CA LEU A 104 5.32 -5.71 -5.72
C LEU A 104 6.12 -6.91 -6.25
N GLN A 105 7.37 -7.08 -5.81
CA GLN A 105 8.19 -8.25 -6.18
C GLN A 105 7.62 -9.56 -5.64
N ALA A 106 7.06 -9.56 -4.43
CA ALA A 106 6.41 -10.74 -3.86
C ALA A 106 5.22 -11.18 -4.71
N THR A 107 4.42 -10.22 -5.23
CA THR A 107 3.32 -10.54 -6.15
C THR A 107 3.80 -11.16 -7.47
N GLU A 108 4.88 -10.63 -8.07
CA GLU A 108 5.44 -11.19 -9.30
C GLU A 108 5.96 -12.63 -9.11
N SER A 109 6.62 -12.89 -7.97
CA SER A 109 7.14 -14.22 -7.62
C SER A 109 6.03 -15.24 -7.34
N ALA A 110 4.96 -14.82 -6.66
CA ALA A 110 3.80 -15.67 -6.40
C ALA A 110 3.10 -16.09 -7.69
N LEU A 111 2.95 -15.16 -8.65
CA LEU A 111 2.34 -15.43 -9.95
C LEU A 111 3.14 -16.43 -10.78
N LEU A 112 4.46 -16.27 -10.82
CA LEU A 112 5.35 -17.22 -11.52
C LEU A 112 5.21 -18.62 -10.93
N THR A 113 5.16 -18.73 -9.61
CA THR A 113 4.99 -20.02 -8.92
C THR A 113 3.63 -20.66 -9.24
N ALA A 114 2.55 -19.88 -9.19
CA ALA A 114 1.21 -20.36 -9.53
C ALA A 114 1.11 -20.83 -11.00
N PHE A 115 1.74 -20.10 -11.93
CA PHE A 115 1.80 -20.47 -13.34
C PHE A 115 2.55 -21.78 -13.57
N LEU A 116 3.70 -21.96 -12.93
CA LEU A 116 4.50 -23.20 -13.02
C LEU A 116 3.74 -24.40 -12.45
N LEU A 117 3.01 -24.25 -11.35
CA LEU A 117 2.19 -25.33 -10.78
C LEU A 117 1.04 -25.74 -11.71
N LYS A 118 0.34 -24.77 -12.32
CA LYS A 118 -0.75 -25.04 -13.28
C LYS A 118 -0.27 -25.74 -14.56
N SER A 119 1.00 -25.59 -14.93
CA SER A 119 1.58 -26.21 -16.14
C SER A 119 2.14 -27.62 -15.90
N VAL A 120 2.18 -28.10 -14.65
CA VAL A 120 2.65 -29.45 -14.28
C VAL A 120 1.50 -30.46 -14.14
N HIS A 121 0.24 -30.02 -14.16
CA HIS A 121 -0.94 -30.91 -14.16
C HIS A 121 -1.79 -30.67 -15.42
N PRO A 122 -1.65 -31.52 -16.47
CA PRO A 122 -2.54 -31.52 -17.62
C PRO A 122 -3.93 -32.09 -17.31
#